data_AF-A0A7W0P236-F1
#
_entry.id   AF-A0A7W0P236-F1
#
_cell.length_a   1.000
_cell.length_b   1.000
_cell.length_c   1.000
_cell.angle_alpha   90.00
_cell.angle_beta   90.00
_cell.angle_gamma   90.00
#
_symmetry.space_group_name_H-M   'P 1'
#
loop_
_entity.id
_entity.type
_entity.pdbx_description
1 polymer ?
#
loop_
_entity_poly.entity_id
_entity_poly.type
_entity_poly.pdbx_seq_one_letter_code
_entity_poly.pdbx_strand_id
1 'polypeptide(L)' 'MTDFPRDPDDLRAWFEAHGVERLPGLLGIEIVELAPSNCTLRLEIENKHLASNGYLHAATVVALA' A
#
# COMPACT_ATOMS: atom_id res chain seq x y z
N MET A 1 -15.21 -16.21 -3.51
CA MET A 1 -14.59 -15.01 -4.09
C MET A 1 -15.30 -13.85 -3.41
N THR A 2 -14.62 -13.14 -2.51
CA THR A 2 -15.20 -11.93 -1.91
C THR A 2 -15.49 -10.93 -3.02
N ASP A 3 -16.62 -10.24 -2.90
CA ASP A 3 -16.97 -9.18 -3.85
C ASP A 3 -15.99 -8.03 -3.64
N PHE A 4 -15.14 -7.78 -4.63
CA PHE A 4 -14.11 -6.75 -4.55
C PHE A 4 -14.72 -5.42 -4.96
N PRO A 5 -14.67 -4.39 -4.09
CA PRO A 5 -15.34 -3.12 -4.35
C PRO A 5 -14.81 -2.43 -5.60
N ARG A 6 -15.72 -1.74 -6.30
CA ARG A 6 -15.44 -1.01 -7.55
C ARG A 6 -15.59 0.49 -7.41
N ASP A 7 -16.38 0.93 -6.44
CA ASP A 7 -16.46 2.35 -6.08
C ASP A 7 -15.18 2.77 -5.34
N PRO A 8 -14.59 3.94 -5.64
CA PRO A 8 -13.37 4.41 -4.99
C PRO A 8 -13.47 4.51 -3.46
N ASP A 9 -14.60 4.97 -2.92
CA ASP A 9 -14.75 5.16 -1.48
C ASP A 9 -14.85 3.81 -0.76
N ASP A 10 -15.61 2.87 -1.33
CA ASP A 10 -15.70 1.50 -0.84
C ASP A 10 -14.35 0.77 -0.94
N LEU A 11 -13.60 1.01 -2.02
CA LEU A 11 -12.28 0.40 -2.23
C LEU A 11 -11.25 0.90 -1.23
N ARG A 12 -11.26 2.20 -0.90
CA ARG A 12 -10.43 2.76 0.17
C ARG A 12 -10.75 2.08 1.50
N ALA A 13 -12.02 2.05 1.89
CA ALA A 13 -12.44 1.46 3.16
C ALA A 13 -12.07 -0.03 3.25
N TRP A 14 -12.19 -0.75 2.14
CA TRP A 14 -11.79 -2.16 2.07
C TRP A 14 -10.28 -2.35 2.24
N PHE A 15 -9.45 -1.51 1.59
CA PHE A 15 -8.00 -1.56 1.75
C PHE A 15 -7.58 -1.27 3.19
N GLU A 16 -8.18 -0.27 3.83
CA GLU A 16 -7.89 0.08 5.22
C GLU A 16 -8.32 -1.03 6.18
N ALA A 17 -9.49 -1.66 5.97
CA ALA A 17 -9.97 -2.72 6.85
C ALA A 17 -9.20 -4.04 6.70
N HIS A 18 -8.74 -4.38 5.49
CA HIS A 18 -8.14 -5.70 5.21
C HIS A 18 -6.62 -5.66 5.00
N GLY A 19 -6.04 -4.47 4.78
CA GLY A 19 -4.62 -4.28 4.51
C GLY A 19 -3.75 -4.15 5.76
N VAL A 20 -4.34 -3.74 6.90
CA VAL A 20 -3.61 -3.44 8.15
C VAL A 20 -2.76 -4.61 8.65
N GLU A 21 -3.32 -5.82 8.69
CA GLU A 21 -2.58 -7.03 9.12
C GLU A 21 -1.89 -7.78 7.97
N ARG A 22 -1.83 -7.15 6.80
CA ARG A 22 -1.23 -7.72 5.58
C ARG A 22 -0.04 -6.87 5.15
N LEU A 23 0.63 -7.31 4.08
CA LEU A 23 1.84 -6.65 3.59
C LEU A 23 1.74 -5.12 3.47
N PRO A 24 0.64 -4.52 2.95
CA PRO A 24 0.55 -3.06 2.87
C PRO A 24 0.59 -2.36 4.23
N GLY A 25 -0.15 -2.88 5.22
CA GLY A 25 -0.13 -2.34 6.58
C GLY A 25 1.19 -2.58 7.30
N LEU A 26 1.81 -3.75 7.11
CA LEU A 26 3.14 -4.05 7.66
C LEU A 26 4.23 -3.09 7.16
N LEU A 27 4.11 -2.64 5.91
CA LEU A 27 5.00 -1.66 5.27
C LEU A 27 4.56 -0.20 5.47
N GLY A 28 3.41 0.06 6.11
CA GLY A 28 2.91 1.42 6.30
C GLY A 28 2.54 2.14 5.01
N ILE A 29 1.97 1.41 4.04
CA ILE A 29 1.48 1.99 2.78
C ILE A 29 0.13 2.68 2.99
N GLU A 30 0.02 3.91 2.53
CA GLU A 30 -1.16 4.76 2.64
C GLU A 30 -1.71 5.14 1.26
N ILE A 31 -3.03 5.17 1.11
CA ILE A 31 -3.70 5.73 -0.06
C ILE A 31 -3.80 7.25 0.10
N VAL A 32 -3.03 7.98 -0.72
CA VAL A 32 -3.09 9.45 -0.79
C VAL A 32 -4.28 9.89 -1.65
N GLU A 33 -4.43 9.30 -2.83
CA GLU A 33 -5.51 9.62 -3.77
C GLU A 33 -6.02 8.33 -4.41
N LEU A 34 -7.34 8.23 -4.54
CA LEU A 34 -7.98 7.16 -5.30
C LEU A 34 -9.10 7.77 -6.15
N ALA A 35 -8.92 7.68 -7.46
CA ALA A 35 -9.83 8.19 -8.46
C ALA A 35 -10.08 7.10 -9.51
N PRO A 36 -11.12 7.22 -10.37
CA PRO A 36 -11.46 6.18 -11.35
C PRO A 36 -10.34 5.74 -12.30
N SER A 37 -9.29 6.55 -12.47
CA SER A 37 -8.18 6.29 -13.39
C SER A 37 -6.80 6.55 -12.79
N ASN A 38 -6.74 6.90 -11.51
CA ASN A 38 -5.50 7.25 -10.82
C ASN A 38 -5.52 6.69 -9.40
N CYS A 39 -4.38 6.17 -8.95
CA CYS A 39 -4.15 5.81 -7.57
C CYS A 39 -2.78 6.33 -7.18
N THR A 40 -2.71 7.08 -6.09
CA THR A 40 -1.45 7.55 -5.51
C THR A 40 -1.29 6.95 -4.13
N LEU A 41 -0.17 6.25 -3.94
CA LEU A 41 0.21 5.62 -2.69
C LEU A 41 1.46 6.28 -2.11
N ARG A 42 1.66 6.16 -0.80
CA ARG A 42 2.84 6.65 -0.09
C ARG A 42 3.24 5.67 1.00
N LEU A 43 4.53 5.62 1.32
CA LEU A 43 5.05 5.04 2.57
C LEU A 43 6.19 5.91 3.09
N GLU A 44 6.35 5.99 4.40
CA GLU A 44 7.52 6.61 5.03
C GLU A 44 8.69 5.60 5.05
N ILE A 45 9.91 6.05 4.74
CA ILE A 45 11.06 5.16 4.72
C ILE A 45 11.52 4.87 6.15
N GLU A 46 11.50 3.60 6.53
CA GLU A 46 11.94 3.09 7.83
C GLU A 46 13.02 2.02 7.63
N ASN A 47 13.73 1.63 8.68
CA ASN A 47 14.77 0.59 8.61
C ASN A 47 14.25 -0.75 8.03
N LYS A 48 12.99 -1.11 8.29
CA LYS A 48 12.36 -2.32 7.73
C LYS A 48 12.18 -2.29 6.21
N HIS A 49 12.33 -1.12 5.57
CA HIS A 49 12.21 -0.92 4.13
C HIS A 49 13.55 -1.02 3.39
N LEU A 50 14.66 -1.04 4.14
CA LEU A 50 16.01 -0.99 3.57
C LEU A 50 16.56 -2.40 3.29
N ALA A 51 17.39 -2.50 2.27
CA ALA A 51 18.22 -3.67 2.04
C ALA A 51 19.45 -3.67 2.97
N SER A 52 20.18 -4.79 3.01
CA SER A 52 21.40 -4.94 3.81
C SER A 52 22.52 -3.94 3.48
N ASN A 53 22.40 -3.23 2.35
CA ASN A 53 23.32 -2.18 1.91
C ASN A 53 22.87 -0.75 2.32
N GLY A 54 21.75 -0.61 3.05
CA GLY A 54 21.24 0.67 3.53
C GLY A 54 20.43 1.49 2.52
N TYR A 55 20.26 1.01 1.28
CA TYR A 55 19.36 1.63 0.31
C TYR A 55 17.96 1.04 0.41
N LEU A 56 16.97 1.73 -0.18
CA LEU A 56 15.62 1.21 -0.29
C LEU A 56 15.63 -0.16 -0.98
N HIS A 57 15.04 -1.17 -0.34
CA HIS A 57 14.96 -2.50 -0.91
C HIS A 57 14.05 -2.50 -2.13
N ALA A 58 14.46 -3.14 -3.23
CA ALA A 58 13.67 -3.18 -4.46
C ALA A 58 12.27 -3.79 -4.24
N ALA A 59 12.16 -4.81 -3.37
CA ALA A 59 10.86 -5.37 -2.96
C ALA A 59 9.93 -4.35 -2.28
N THR A 60 10.46 -3.32 -1.58
CA THR A 60 9.63 -2.24 -1.04
C THR A 60 9.01 -1.41 -2.17
N VAL A 61 9.79 -1.12 -3.21
CA VAL A 61 9.29 -0.42 -4.41
C VAL A 61 8.24 -1.28 -5.13
N VAL A 62 8.50 -2.57 -5.30
CA VAL A 62 7.56 -3.50 -5.93
C VAL A 62 6.28 -3.67 -5.10
N ALA A 63 6.37 -3.65 -3.76
CA ALA A 63 5.19 -3.74 -2.91
C ALA A 63 4.32 -2.46 -2.94
N LEU A 64 4.91 -1.31 -3.27
CA LEU A 64 4.21 -0.04 -3.42
C LEU A 64 3.56 0.14 -4.82
N ALA A 65 4.06 -0.54 -5.85
CA ALA A 65 3.64 -0.39 -7.25
C ALA A 65 2.58 -1.42 -7.68
#